data_AF-A0A661E5T7-F1
#
_entry.id   AF-A0A661E5T7-F1
#
_cell.length_a   1.000
_cell.length_b   1.000
_cell.length_c   1.000
_cell.angle_alpha   90.00
_cell.angle_beta   90.00
_cell.angle_gamma   90.00
#
_symmetry.space_group_name_H-M   'P 1'
#
loop_
_entity.id
_entity.type
_entity.pdbx_description
1 polymer ?
#
loop_
_entity_poly.entity_id
_entity_poly.type
_entity_poly.pdbx_seq_one_letter_code
_entity_poly.pdbx_strand_id
1 'polypeptide(L)' 'MAMTLHVDIVSAEAEIFSGTATMVFAPAEMGEVGIAPRHAPLVTRL' A
#
# COMPACT_ATOMS: atom_id res chain seq x y z
N MET A 1 12.73 16.38 -4.85
CA MET A 1 11.66 15.51 -5.39
C MET A 1 11.15 14.65 -4.24
N ALA A 2 9.87 14.73 -3.90
CA ALA A 2 9.29 13.85 -2.89
C ALA A 2 9.28 12.42 -3.46
N MET A 3 9.83 11.46 -2.74
CA MET A 3 9.77 10.04 -3.13
C MET A 3 8.34 9.56 -2.88
N THR A 4 7.66 9.08 -3.92
CA THR A 4 6.28 8.60 -3.86
C THR A 4 6.20 7.14 -4.31
N LEU A 5 5.15 6.45 -3.93
CA LEU A 5 4.75 5.14 -4.46
C LEU A 5 3.37 5.23 -5.10
N HIS A 6 3.13 4.43 -6.13
CA HIS A 6 1.79 4.24 -6.66
C HIS A 6 1.05 3.21 -5.81
N VAL A 7 -0.22 3.48 -5.52
CA VAL A 7 -1.05 2.67 -4.65
C VAL A 7 -2.41 2.49 -5.31
N ASP A 8 -2.80 1.22 -5.44
CA ASP A 8 -4.13 0.81 -5.88
C ASP A 8 -4.81 0.05 -4.73
N ILE A 9 -6.02 0.49 -4.36
CA ILE A 9 -6.88 -0.15 -3.36
C ILE A 9 -8.13 -0.62 -4.11
N VAL A 10 -8.34 -1.94 -4.14
CA VAL A 10 -9.43 -2.57 -4.89
C VAL A 10 -10.24 -3.48 -3.98
N SER A 11 -11.56 -3.55 -4.22
CA SER A 11 -12.43 -4.62 -3.72
C SER A 11 -12.64 -5.69 -4.80
N ALA A 12 -13.47 -6.69 -4.52
CA ALA A 12 -13.84 -7.67 -5.54
C ALA A 12 -14.73 -7.07 -6.64
N GLU A 13 -15.38 -5.93 -6.37
CA GLU A 13 -16.40 -5.32 -7.23
C GLU A 13 -15.93 -4.04 -7.91
N ALA A 14 -15.04 -3.26 -7.28
CA ALA A 14 -14.63 -1.96 -7.81
C ALA A 14 -13.25 -1.49 -7.30
N GLU A 15 -12.68 -0.53 -8.03
CA GLU A 15 -11.55 0.27 -7.56
C GLU A 15 -12.03 1.30 -6.52
N ILE A 16 -11.35 1.36 -5.37
CA ILE A 16 -11.65 2.30 -4.30
C ILE A 16 -10.71 3.52 -4.39
N PHE A 17 -9.45 3.29 -4.74
CA PHE A 17 -8.44 4.34 -4.88
C PHE A 17 -7.34 3.90 -5.84
N SER A 18 -6.90 4.81 -6.71
CA SER A 18 -5.68 4.68 -7.49
C SER A 18 -4.96 6.03 -7.52
N GLY A 19 -3.67 6.05 -7.16
CA GLY A 19 -2.93 7.31 -7.10
C GLY A 19 -1.53 7.20 -6.52
N THR A 20 -0.93 8.35 -6.21
CA THR A 20 0.40 8.41 -5.59
C THR A 20 0.30 8.73 -4.10
N ALA A 21 1.05 8.01 -3.28
CA ALA A 21 1.18 8.23 -1.84
C ALA A 21 2.66 8.40 -1.45
N THR A 22 2.91 9.04 -0.31
CA THR A 22 4.25 9.17 0.28
C THR A 22 4.56 8.04 1.26
N MET A 23 3.53 7.48 1.89
CA MET A 23 3.57 6.35 2.83
C MET A 23 2.23 5.62 2.78
N VAL A 24 2.23 4.32 3.07
CA VAL A 24 1.01 3.53 3.29
C VAL A 24 1.10 2.84 4.64
N PHE A 25 0.03 2.90 5.43
CA PHE A 25 -0.11 2.15 6.68
C PHE A 25 -1.33 1.25 6.53
N ALA A 26 -1.15 -0.06 6.70
CA ALA A 26 -2.20 -1.04 6.53
C ALA A 26 -2.03 -2.21 7.51
N PRO A 27 -3.13 -2.86 7.94
CA PRO A 27 -3.05 -4.09 8.70
C PRO A 27 -2.44 -5.21 7.86
N ALA A 28 -1.79 -6.16 8.52
CA ALA A 28 -1.32 -7.40 7.92
C ALA A 28 -1.44 -8.53 8.96
N GLU A 29 -1.25 -9.77 8.52
CA GLU A 29 -1.38 -10.97 9.36
C GLU A 29 -0.54 -10.92 10.66
N MET A 30 0.65 -10.32 10.62
CA MET A 30 1.55 -10.22 11.79
C MET A 30 1.46 -8.87 12.52
N GLY A 31 0.49 -8.01 12.18
CA GLY A 31 0.31 -6.68 12.75
C GLY A 31 0.31 -5.57 11.70
N GLU A 32 0.45 -4.31 12.15
CA GLU A 32 0.44 -3.16 11.24
C GLU A 32 1.74 -3.05 10.43
N VAL A 33 1.63 -2.71 9.14
CA VAL A 33 2.75 -2.55 8.22
C VAL A 33 2.76 -1.12 7.66
N GLY A 34 3.92 -0.48 7.75
CA GLY A 34 4.22 0.78 7.08
C GLY A 34 5.07 0.56 5.82
N ILE A 35 4.56 0.96 4.65
CA ILE A 35 5.25 0.84 3.36
C ILE A 35 5.76 2.22 2.95
N ALA A 36 7.09 2.33 2.87
CA ALA A 36 7.78 3.53 2.38
C ALA A 36 8.19 3.38 0.90
N PRO A 37 8.51 4.48 0.20
CA PRO A 37 9.04 4.41 -1.16
C PRO A 37 10.31 3.54 -1.21
N ARG A 38 10.41 2.67 -2.24
CA ARG A 38 11.51 1.69 -2.43
C ARG A 38 11.55 0.55 -1.39
N HIS A 39 10.44 0.24 -0.73
CA HIS A 39 10.30 -0.96 0.10
C HIS A 39 10.45 -2.24 -0.75
N ALA A 40 10.94 -3.32 -0.13
CA ALA A 40 11.03 -4.63 -0.79
C ALA A 40 9.62 -5.20 -1.07
N PRO A 41 9.43 -6.04 -2.11
CA PRO A 41 8.13 -6.67 -2.34
C PRO A 41 7.71 -7.56 -1.16
N LEU A 42 6.47 -7.40 -0.71
CA LEU A 42 5.84 -8.20 0.35
C LEU A 42 4.43 -8.58 -0.11
N VAL A 43 4.07 -9.85 0.10
CA VAL A 43 2.70 -10.35 -0.10
C VAL A 43 2.22 -10.91 1.23
N THR A 44 1.11 -10.39 1.74
CA THR A 44 0.49 -10.80 3.00
C THR A 44 -1.02 -10.62 2.91
N ARG A 45 -1.75 -11.19 3.87
CA ARG A 45 -3.19 -11.00 4.00
C ARG A 45 -3.47 -9.78 4.86
N LEU A 46 -4.39 -8.93 4.39
CA LEU A 46 -5.03 -7.85 5.15
C LEU A 46 -6.01 -8.44 6.18
#